data_AF-A0AAV3Z8L2-F1
#
_entry.id   AF-A0AAV3Z8L2-F1
#
_cell.length_a   1.000
_cell.length_b   1.000
_cell.length_c   1.000
_cell.angle_alpha   90.00
_cell.angle_beta   90.00
_cell.angle_gamma   90.00
#
_symmetry.space_group_name_H-M   'P 1'
#
loop_
_entity.id
_entity.type
_entity.pdbx_description
1 polymer ?
#
loop_
_entity_poly.entity_id
_entity_poly.type
_entity_poly.pdbx_seq_one_letter_code
_entity_poly.pdbx_strand_id
1 'polypeptide(L)'
;MARGLAANWKQPFGFAFSSGTVKDVLLKQLILTAITELGQIGLCVKAVICDQNSNNMAVTKFLGISSATPYFMHNGTQHSVIYDPPHLIKSIRNNLHKSGLKCGTSEVLWIYVEAFYDHDCKLPIRMAPKLTNT
;
A
#
# COMPACT_ATOMS: atom_id res chain seq x y z
N MET A 1 3.71 -12.71 6.11
CA MET A 1 4.21 -13.79 5.23
C MET A 1 5.56 -13.40 4.66
N ALA A 2 6.41 -14.36 4.32
CA ALA A 2 7.64 -14.15 3.59
C ALA A 2 7.43 -14.54 2.12
N ARG A 3 8.03 -13.78 1.21
CA ARG A 3 7.94 -13.97 -0.24
C ARG A 3 9.34 -13.90 -0.83
N GLY A 4 9.71 -14.90 -1.62
CA GLY A 4 10.98 -14.86 -2.34
C GLY A 4 11.00 -13.73 -3.37
N LEU A 5 12.07 -12.93 -3.36
CA LEU A 5 12.27 -11.87 -4.35
C LEU A 5 12.88 -12.43 -5.65
N ALA A 6 13.91 -13.28 -5.53
CA ALA A 6 14.60 -13.89 -6.67
C ALA A 6 14.01 -15.26 -7.09
N ALA A 7 13.19 -15.87 -6.24
CA ALA A 7 12.62 -17.19 -6.46
C ALA A 7 11.12 -17.21 -6.11
N ASN A 8 10.34 -18.00 -6.85
CA ASN A 8 8.89 -18.06 -6.68
C ASN A 8 8.48 -18.97 -5.52
N TRP A 9 8.66 -18.51 -4.28
CA TRP A 9 8.14 -19.18 -3.08
C TRP A 9 7.44 -18.20 -2.16
N LYS A 10 6.52 -18.70 -1.33
CA LYS A 10 5.83 -17.91 -0.32
C LYS A 10 5.48 -18.79 0.87
N GLN A 11 5.59 -18.24 2.08
CA GLN A 11 5.26 -18.97 3.31
C GLN A 11 4.70 -18.01 4.37
N PRO A 12 3.55 -18.33 4.99
CA PRO A 12 3.14 -17.68 6.24
C PRO A 12 4.19 -17.97 7.32
N PHE A 13 4.75 -16.94 7.94
CA PHE A 13 5.80 -17.10 8.98
C PHE A 13 5.28 -16.80 10.38
N GLY A 14 4.16 -16.08 10.52
CA GLY A 14 3.62 -15.67 11.80
C GLY A 14 2.18 -15.17 11.66
N PHE A 15 1.43 -15.30 12.74
CA PHE A 15 0.08 -14.77 12.90
C PHE A 15 -0.10 -14.27 14.33
N ALA A 16 -0.99 -13.31 14.51
CA ALA A 16 -1.36 -12.81 15.82
C ALA A 16 -2.88 -12.66 15.88
N PHE A 17 -3.50 -13.12 16.96
CA PHE A 17 -4.88 -12.82 17.26
C PHE A 17 -4.94 -11.48 17.99
N SER A 18 -5.92 -10.65 17.63
CA SER A 18 -6.18 -9.40 18.31
C SER A 18 -7.68 -9.25 18.51
N SER A 19 -8.09 -8.88 19.72
CA SER A 19 -9.50 -8.57 20.03
C SER A 19 -9.93 -7.20 19.47
N GLY A 20 -9.00 -6.44 18.90
CA GLY A 20 -9.26 -5.15 18.25
C GLY A 20 -8.05 -4.64 17.47
N THR A 21 -7.97 -3.32 17.32
CA THR A 21 -6.86 -2.67 16.62
C THR A 21 -5.54 -2.89 17.37
N VAL A 22 -4.57 -3.53 16.72
CA VAL A 22 -3.22 -3.75 17.29
C VAL A 22 -2.56 -2.40 17.54
N LYS A 23 -2.00 -2.18 18.73
CA LYS A 23 -1.25 -0.96 19.03
C LYS A 23 -0.02 -0.86 18.13
N ASP A 24 0.22 0.33 17.60
CA ASP A 24 1.36 0.69 16.75
C ASP A 24 2.72 0.27 17.33
N VAL A 25 2.95 0.44 18.63
CA VAL A 25 4.19 0.02 19.32
C VAL A 25 4.40 -1.50 19.22
N LEU A 26 3.35 -2.28 19.45
CA LEU A 26 3.41 -3.74 19.35
C LEU A 26 3.63 -4.17 17.90
N LEU A 27 2.95 -3.53 16.94
CA LEU A 27 3.13 -3.81 15.52
C LEU A 27 4.57 -3.56 15.06
N LYS A 28 5.20 -2.46 15.49
CA LYS A 28 6.62 -2.19 15.25
C LYS A 28 7.49 -3.33 15.80
N GLN A 29 7.25 -3.73 17.05
CA GLN A 29 8.03 -4.81 17.69
C GLN A 29 7.90 -6.13 16.93
N LEU A 30 6.69 -6.49 16.49
CA LEU A 30 6.44 -7.70 15.69
C LEU A 30 7.19 -7.67 14.36
N ILE A 31 7.21 -6.52 13.66
CA ILE A 31 7.95 -6.38 12.40
C ILE A 31 9.46 -6.55 12.61
N LEU A 32 10.03 -5.87 13.62
CA LEU A 32 11.47 -5.97 13.91
C LEU A 32 11.87 -7.38 14.37
N THR A 33 11.02 -8.04 15.18
CA THR A 33 11.21 -9.42 15.62
C THR A 33 11.19 -10.37 14.43
N ALA A 34 10.21 -10.24 13.54
CA ALA A 34 10.12 -11.04 12.32
C ALA A 34 11.37 -10.92 11.45
N ILE A 35 11.89 -9.70 11.26
CA ILE A 35 13.12 -9.47 10.48
C ILE A 35 14.32 -10.18 11.15
N THR A 36 14.44 -10.08 12.46
CA THR A 36 15.51 -10.75 13.21
C THR A 36 15.43 -12.27 13.07
N GLU A 37 14.26 -12.87 13.30
CA GLU A 37 14.06 -14.34 13.22
C GLU A 37 14.31 -14.88 11.80
N LEU A 38 13.83 -14.18 10.77
CA LEU A 38 14.11 -14.54 9.38
C LEU A 38 15.61 -14.45 9.08
N GLY A 39 16.30 -13.44 9.63
CA GLY A 39 17.75 -13.29 9.53
C GLY A 39 18.51 -14.46 10.15
N GLN A 40 18.07 -14.96 11.30
CA GLN A 40 18.71 -16.07 12.01
C GLN A 40 18.70 -17.39 11.22
N ILE A 41 17.69 -17.60 10.37
CA ILE A 41 17.61 -18.78 9.48
C ILE A 41 18.29 -18.54 8.12
N GLY A 42 19.03 -17.43 7.97
CA GLY A 42 19.80 -17.11 6.76
C GLY A 42 19.02 -16.37 5.68
N LEU A 43 17.78 -15.93 5.92
CA LEU A 43 17.04 -15.12 4.96
C LEU A 43 17.43 -13.65 5.07
N CYS A 44 17.73 -13.03 3.92
CA CYS A 44 17.98 -11.59 3.85
C CYS A 44 16.69 -10.85 3.51
N VAL A 45 16.04 -10.28 4.53
CA VAL A 45 14.88 -9.39 4.32
C VAL A 45 15.35 -8.10 3.67
N LYS A 46 14.75 -7.72 2.54
CA LYS A 46 15.07 -6.48 1.79
C LYS A 46 14.00 -5.42 1.90
N ALA A 47 12.74 -5.83 2.02
CA ALA A 47 11.62 -4.91 2.06
C ALA A 47 10.49 -5.45 2.95
N VAL A 48 9.77 -4.51 3.56
CA VAL A 48 8.49 -4.75 4.25
C VAL A 48 7.38 -4.11 3.42
N ILE A 49 6.33 -4.88 3.14
CA ILE A 49 5.17 -4.41 2.37
C ILE A 49 3.97 -4.31 3.31
N CYS A 50 3.28 -3.18 3.32
CA CYS A 50 2.08 -2.96 4.13
C CYS A 50 1.03 -2.11 3.40
N ASP A 51 -0.20 -2.08 3.92
CA ASP A 51 -1.22 -1.13 3.47
C ASP A 51 -1.02 0.26 4.12
N GLN A 52 -1.90 1.22 3.80
CA GLN A 52 -1.88 2.58 4.36
C GLN A 52 -2.82 2.77 5.57
N ASN A 53 -3.13 1.72 6.32
CA ASN A 53 -3.94 1.88 7.52
C ASN A 53 -3.22 2.75 8.57
N SER A 54 -3.98 3.34 9.50
CA SER A 54 -3.46 4.32 10.46
C SER A 54 -2.30 3.78 11.31
N ASN A 55 -2.33 2.50 11.66
CA ASN A 55 -1.29 1.88 12.47
C ASN A 55 0.00 1.65 11.69
N ASN A 56 -0.11 1.15 10.45
CA ASN A 56 1.03 0.98 9.57
C ASN A 56 1.71 2.34 9.30
N MET A 57 0.90 3.37 9.02
CA MET A 57 1.37 4.75 8.87
C MET A 57 2.05 5.29 10.14
N ALA A 58 1.55 4.96 11.33
CA ALA A 58 2.20 5.33 12.59
C ALA A 58 3.55 4.62 12.76
N VAL A 59 3.62 3.32 12.46
CA VAL A 59 4.86 2.54 12.50
C VAL A 59 5.90 3.09 11.53
N THR A 60 5.53 3.43 10.30
CA THR A 60 6.48 4.03 9.34
C THR A 60 7.03 5.36 9.84
N LYS A 61 6.20 6.19 10.50
CA LYS A 61 6.67 7.43 11.13
C LYS A 61 7.63 7.14 12.28
N PHE A 62 7.34 6.16 13.14
CA PHE A 62 8.25 5.75 14.22
C PHE A 62 9.56 5.13 13.75
N LEU A 63 9.61 4.63 12.52
CA LEU A 63 10.81 4.12 11.88
C LEU A 63 11.56 5.21 11.09
N GLY A 64 11.09 6.47 11.10
CA GLY A 64 11.73 7.57 10.40
C GLY A 64 11.58 7.52 8.87
N ILE A 65 10.58 6.80 8.37
CA ILE A 65 10.33 6.67 6.94
C ILE A 65 9.77 7.98 6.39
N SER A 66 10.39 8.46 5.32
CA SER A 66 9.94 9.63 4.55
C SER A 66 10.11 9.39 3.05
N SER A 67 9.69 10.35 2.24
CA SER A 67 9.93 10.30 0.78
C SER A 67 11.43 10.33 0.44
N ALA A 68 12.25 11.03 1.23
CA ALA A 68 13.70 11.08 1.06
C ALA A 68 14.39 9.84 1.65
N THR A 69 13.78 9.23 2.68
CA THR A 69 14.29 8.06 3.39
C THR A 69 13.25 6.93 3.40
N PRO A 70 12.99 6.26 2.26
CA PRO A 70 11.98 5.20 2.15
C PRO A 70 12.45 3.85 2.73
N TYR A 71 13.31 3.90 3.74
CA TYR A 71 13.93 2.75 4.37
C TYR A 71 14.28 3.03 5.83
N PHE A 72 14.47 1.96 6.60
CA PHE A 72 14.99 2.03 7.97
C PHE A 72 16.15 1.05 8.14
N MET A 73 16.98 1.30 9.15
CA MET A 73 18.07 0.41 9.54
C MET A 73 17.64 -0.50 10.68
N HIS A 74 17.92 -1.80 10.55
CA HIS A 74 17.74 -2.78 11.62
C HIS A 74 18.80 -3.88 11.51
N ASN A 75 19.46 -4.21 12.62
CA ASN A 75 20.60 -5.16 12.67
C ASN A 75 21.69 -4.86 11.62
N GLY A 76 22.05 -3.58 11.45
CA GLY A 76 23.07 -3.15 10.48
C GLY A 76 22.68 -3.29 9.01
N THR A 77 21.45 -3.72 8.71
CA THR A 77 20.94 -3.89 7.34
C THR A 77 19.84 -2.87 7.05
N GLN A 78 19.81 -2.38 5.82
CA GLN A 78 18.78 -1.50 5.32
C GLN A 78 17.55 -2.29 4.84
N HIS A 79 16.35 -1.86 5.26
CA HIS A 79 15.07 -2.44 4.87
C HIS A 79 14.16 -1.36 4.27
N SER A 80 13.75 -1.53 3.01
CA SER A 80 12.80 -0.62 2.37
C SER A 80 11.38 -0.84 2.88
N VAL A 81 10.57 0.21 2.90
CA VAL A 81 9.12 0.09 3.17
C VAL A 81 8.34 0.46 1.92
N ILE A 82 7.43 -0.42 1.52
CA ILE A 82 6.64 -0.25 0.30
C ILE A 82 5.16 -0.37 0.67
N TYR A 83 4.36 0.61 0.25
CA TYR A 83 2.91 0.49 0.34
C TYR A 83 2.36 -0.33 -0.82
N ASP A 84 1.34 -1.13 -0.54
CA ASP A 84 0.71 -1.98 -1.55
C ASP A 84 0.09 -1.15 -2.69
N PRO A 85 0.60 -1.23 -3.93
CA PRO A 85 0.16 -0.37 -5.03
C PRO A 85 -1.34 -0.44 -5.37
N PRO A 86 -1.99 -1.62 -5.39
CA PRO A 86 -3.45 -1.71 -5.55
C PRO A 86 -4.23 -0.87 -4.54
N HIS A 87 -3.82 -0.88 -3.27
CA HIS A 87 -4.46 -0.04 -2.24
C HIS A 87 -4.23 1.46 -2.50
N LEU A 88 -3.04 1.86 -2.98
CA LEU A 88 -2.78 3.25 -3.37
C LEU A 88 -3.72 3.72 -4.48
N ILE A 89 -3.85 2.93 -5.55
CA ILE A 89 -4.70 3.24 -6.69
C ILE A 89 -6.17 3.34 -6.26
N LYS A 90 -6.63 2.40 -5.41
CA LYS A 90 -7.98 2.44 -4.83
C LYS A 90 -8.22 3.72 -4.03
N SER A 91 -7.25 4.16 -3.23
CA SER A 91 -7.34 5.41 -2.45
C SER A 91 -7.43 6.63 -3.36
N ILE A 92 -6.60 6.70 -4.42
CA ILE A 92 -6.64 7.80 -5.41
C ILE A 92 -8.03 7.87 -6.07
N ARG A 93 -8.55 6.73 -6.55
CA ARG A 93 -9.89 6.64 -7.13
C ARG A 93 -10.97 7.11 -6.15
N ASN A 94 -10.91 6.65 -4.90
CA ASN A 94 -11.90 7.03 -3.89
C ASN A 94 -11.87 8.53 -3.58
N ASN A 95 -10.69 9.14 -3.55
CA ASN A 95 -10.54 10.58 -3.35
C ASN A 95 -11.08 11.36 -4.57
N LEU A 96 -10.77 10.90 -5.78
CA LEU A 96 -11.33 11.48 -7.00
C LEU A 96 -12.87 11.44 -6.98
N HIS A 97 -13.46 10.29 -6.62
CA HIS A 97 -14.91 10.12 -6.54
C HIS A 97 -15.56 10.99 -5.46
N LYS A 98 -14.95 11.12 -4.28
CA LYS A 98 -15.56 11.82 -3.14
C LYS A 98 -15.39 13.34 -3.19
N SER A 99 -14.24 13.81 -3.65
CA SER A 99 -13.84 15.22 -3.52
C SER A 99 -13.13 15.79 -4.73
N GLY A 100 -12.81 14.98 -5.74
CA GLY A 100 -11.94 15.40 -6.83
C GLY A 100 -10.45 15.40 -6.45
N LEU A 101 -9.61 15.81 -7.40
CA LEU A 101 -8.15 15.91 -7.27
C LEU A 101 -7.67 17.26 -7.80
N LYS A 102 -6.74 17.89 -7.10
CA LYS A 102 -6.01 19.07 -7.61
C LYS A 102 -4.73 18.65 -8.30
N CYS A 103 -4.56 19.06 -9.56
CA CYS A 103 -3.40 18.79 -10.39
C CYS A 103 -2.80 20.13 -10.84
N GLY A 104 -1.85 20.66 -10.07
CA GLY A 104 -1.32 22.00 -10.27
C GLY A 104 -2.40 23.06 -10.02
N THR A 105 -2.68 23.89 -11.04
CA THR A 105 -3.77 24.89 -11.01
C THR A 105 -5.12 24.32 -11.46
N SER A 106 -5.14 23.09 -11.98
CA SER A 106 -6.34 22.47 -12.51
C SER A 106 -7.00 21.54 -11.49
N GLU A 107 -8.30 21.34 -11.63
CA GLU A 107 -9.07 20.41 -10.81
C GLU A 107 -9.70 19.32 -11.67
N VAL A 108 -9.56 18.07 -11.24
CA VAL A 108 -10.14 16.89 -11.87
C VAL A 108 -11.26 16.40 -10.96
N LEU A 109 -12.48 16.42 -11.47
CA LEU A 109 -13.69 16.04 -10.74
C LEU A 109 -14.28 14.74 -11.31
N TRP A 110 -15.00 14.00 -10.47
CA TRP A 110 -15.67 12.77 -10.89
C TRP A 110 -16.72 13.01 -11.99
N ILE A 111 -17.32 14.20 -12.03
CA ILE A 111 -18.29 14.59 -13.07
C ILE A 111 -17.73 14.46 -14.50
N TYR A 112 -16.41 14.59 -14.69
CA TYR A 112 -15.81 14.40 -16.02
C TYR A 112 -15.80 12.93 -16.43
N VAL A 113 -15.67 12.00 -15.47
CA VAL A 113 -15.79 10.55 -15.72
C VAL A 113 -17.23 10.19 -16.04
N GLU A 114 -18.19 10.76 -15.32
CA GLU A 114 -19.63 10.58 -15.56
C GLU A 114 -20.05 11.13 -16.93
N ALA A 115 -19.66 12.37 -17.25
CA ALA A 115 -19.96 13.00 -18.54
C ALA A 115 -19.35 12.21 -19.71
N PHE A 116 -18.14 11.68 -19.55
CA PHE A 116 -17.53 10.80 -20.54
C PHE A 116 -18.31 9.49 -20.69
N TYR A 117 -18.71 8.84 -19.60
CA TYR A 117 -19.54 7.63 -19.63
C TYR A 117 -20.88 7.88 -20.33
N ASP A 118 -21.57 8.98 -20.01
CA ASP A 118 -22.87 9.33 -20.58
C ASP A 118 -22.83 9.58 -22.09
N HIS A 119 -21.67 9.95 -22.62
CA HIS A 119 -21.44 10.06 -24.07
C HIS A 119 -21.04 8.70 -24.66
N ASP A 120 -20.04 8.04 -24.07
CA ASP A 120 -19.47 6.78 -24.56
C ASP A 120 -20.50 5.64 -24.59
N CYS A 121 -21.35 5.53 -23.57
CA CYS A 121 -22.32 4.44 -23.46
C CYS A 121 -23.38 4.41 -24.56
N LYS A 122 -23.54 5.53 -25.30
CA LYS A 122 -24.47 5.66 -26.44
C LYS A 122 -23.83 5.32 -27.78
N LEU A 123 -22.50 5.18 -27.84
CA LEU A 123 -21.79 4.89 -29.08
C LEU A 123 -21.95 3.41 -29.47
N PRO A 124 -22.13 3.10 -30.76
CA PRO A 124 -22.20 1.71 -31.24
C PRO A 124 -20.89 0.95 -30.99
N ILE A 125 -19.76 1.67 -31.00
CA ILE A 125 -18.44 1.16 -30.61
C ILE A 125 -17.94 2.05 -29.49
N ARG A 126 -17.92 1.49 -28.28
CA ARG A 126 -17.49 2.18 -27.07
C ARG A 126 -15.97 2.27 -27.00
N MET A 127 -15.46 3.44 -26.65
CA MET A 127 -14.05 3.71 -26.35
C MET A 127 -13.65 3.14 -25.00
N ALA A 128 -14.56 3.16 -24.01
CA ALA A 128 -14.32 2.61 -22.67
C ALA A 128 -15.37 1.54 -22.29
N PRO A 129 -15.37 0.38 -22.97
CA PRO A 129 -16.40 -0.65 -22.79
C PRO A 129 -16.43 -1.25 -21.36
N LYS A 130 -15.34 -1.12 -20.60
CA LYS A 130 -15.24 -1.58 -19.20
C LYS A 130 -15.76 -0.58 -18.17
N LEU A 131 -16.06 0.66 -18.57
CA LEU A 131 -16.66 1.66 -17.68
C LEU A 131 -18.17 1.41 -17.65
N THR A 132 -18.73 1.25 -16.45
CA THR A 132 -20.16 1.03 -16.22
C THR A 132 -20.71 2.10 -15.28
N ASN A 133 -22.03 2.13 -15.10
CA ASN A 133 -22.73 3.06 -14.22
C ASN A 133 -22.58 2.75 -12.71
N THR A 134 -21.56 1.96 -12.32
CA THR A 134 -21.36 1.40 -10.97
C THR A 134 -19.97 1.73 -10.42
#